data_AF-A0A2J8IDT2-F1
#
_entry.id   AF-A0A2J8IDT2-F1
#
_cell.length_a   1.000
_cell.length_b   1.000
_cell.length_c   1.000
_cell.angle_alpha   90.00
_cell.angle_beta   90.00
_cell.angle_gamma   90.00
#
_symmetry.space_group_name_H-M   'P 1'
#
loop_
_entity.id
_entity.type
_entity.pdbx_description
1 polymer ?
#
loop_
_entity_poly.entity_id
_entity_poly.type
_entity_poly.pdbx_seq_one_letter_code
_entity_poly.pdbx_strand_id
1 'polypeptide(L)'
;MTTAAAALVLLAGISGCSLFPSPQPLPDTAPATPVSALPPECPFVGQNDLTPVRIPLGTPRETIGSVLNSYSGWFNAGSELIAAWSPGTAVPESCVERLAARNAEAYSATLFTTHSDVAWQQYFTSVKVMNQQNLAAVRSAGPEGSGRGKFELLQEIDSSATDSGTFLKFDAIYRPVVAGQGNWEDLDKPTRWYVELVPAGEFLVINYIETKPAAG
;
A
#
# COMPACT_ATOMS: atom_id res chain seq x y z
N MET A 1 77.71 21.72 -47.31
CA MET A 1 77.66 21.04 -45.99
C MET A 1 76.26 20.46 -45.80
N THR A 2 76.19 19.14 -45.60
CA THR A 2 75.25 18.36 -44.76
C THR A 2 73.71 18.41 -44.98
N THR A 3 73.21 17.32 -45.62
CA THR A 3 72.19 16.32 -45.17
C THR A 3 70.70 16.65 -44.89
N ALA A 4 69.83 15.94 -45.65
CA ALA A 4 68.65 15.11 -45.28
C ALA A 4 67.42 15.74 -44.60
N ALA A 5 66.18 15.24 -44.66
CA ALA A 5 65.39 14.32 -45.49
C ALA A 5 63.92 14.36 -44.96
N ALA A 6 62.95 14.04 -45.83
CA ALA A 6 61.63 13.41 -45.60
C ALA A 6 60.59 13.94 -44.53
N ALA A 7 59.47 14.45 -45.06
CA ALA A 7 58.07 13.96 -44.94
C ALA A 7 57.22 13.93 -43.62
N LEU A 8 55.98 14.45 -43.78
CA LEU A 8 54.62 14.04 -43.32
C LEU A 8 54.04 14.40 -41.90
N VAL A 9 53.00 15.26 -41.97
CA VAL A 9 51.61 15.27 -41.37
C VAL A 9 51.39 15.30 -39.85
N LEU A 10 50.57 16.26 -39.37
CA LEU A 10 49.25 16.03 -38.72
C LEU A 10 48.51 17.35 -38.31
N LEU A 11 47.39 17.58 -39.00
CA LEU A 11 46.05 18.01 -38.55
C LEU A 11 45.85 19.00 -37.38
N ALA A 12 45.16 20.12 -37.70
CA ALA A 12 43.94 20.65 -37.05
C ALA A 12 43.66 22.00 -37.75
N GLY A 13 42.50 22.30 -38.33
CA GLY A 13 41.12 22.07 -37.88
C GLY A 13 40.44 23.43 -37.97
N ILE A 14 39.47 23.55 -38.87
CA ILE A 14 39.09 24.78 -39.58
C ILE A 14 38.05 25.61 -38.82
N SER A 15 38.18 26.92 -38.97
CA SER A 15 37.31 28.07 -38.68
C SER A 15 35.77 27.88 -38.62
N GLY A 16 35.12 28.74 -37.83
CA GLY A 16 33.82 29.34 -38.21
C GLY A 16 32.87 29.65 -37.06
N CYS A 17 32.71 30.93 -36.71
CA CYS A 17 31.75 31.44 -35.74
C CYS A 17 30.29 31.32 -36.25
N SER A 18 29.41 30.69 -35.47
CA SER A 18 27.95 30.75 -35.68
C SER A 18 27.29 31.58 -34.56
N LEU A 19 26.70 32.71 -34.93
CA LEU A 19 26.05 33.72 -34.07
C LEU A 19 24.56 33.44 -33.81
N PHE A 20 24.16 32.18 -33.64
CA PHE A 20 22.79 31.82 -33.30
C PHE A 20 22.77 30.77 -32.19
N PRO A 21 22.11 31.00 -31.05
CA PRO A 21 21.82 29.92 -30.13
C PRO A 21 20.88 28.96 -30.84
N SER A 22 21.31 27.71 -31.01
CA SER A 22 20.43 26.63 -31.48
C SER A 22 19.16 26.63 -30.62
N PRO A 23 17.96 26.52 -31.21
CA PRO A 23 16.74 26.36 -30.42
C PRO A 23 16.96 25.17 -29.49
N GLN A 24 16.76 25.36 -28.18
CA GLN A 24 16.71 24.23 -27.27
C GLN A 24 15.62 23.28 -27.79
N PRO A 25 15.89 21.97 -27.92
CA PRO A 25 14.84 21.02 -28.20
C PRO A 25 13.76 21.21 -27.13
N LEU A 26 12.53 21.45 -27.56
CA LEU A 26 11.37 21.47 -26.68
C LEU A 26 11.43 20.20 -25.82
N PRO A 27 11.16 20.27 -24.50
CA PRO A 27 11.09 19.07 -23.68
C PRO A 27 10.08 18.13 -24.33
N ASP A 28 10.54 16.95 -24.74
CA ASP A 28 9.72 15.91 -25.32
C ASP A 28 8.55 15.65 -24.37
N THR A 29 7.40 16.20 -24.71
CA THR A 29 6.16 16.01 -23.96
C THR A 29 5.52 14.71 -24.43
N ALA A 30 6.32 13.65 -24.58
CA ALA A 30 5.78 12.31 -24.68
C ALA A 30 5.06 12.02 -23.36
N PRO A 31 3.82 11.48 -23.39
CA PRO A 31 3.16 11.04 -22.17
C PRO A 31 4.12 10.14 -21.40
N ALA A 32 4.42 10.50 -20.14
CA ALA A 32 5.29 9.67 -19.31
C ALA A 32 4.74 8.25 -19.30
N THR A 33 5.55 7.28 -19.73
CA THR A 33 5.16 5.87 -19.66
C THR A 33 4.76 5.55 -18.22
N PRO A 34 3.58 4.96 -18.00
CA PRO A 34 3.09 4.72 -16.65
C PRO A 34 4.07 3.79 -15.90
N VAL A 35 4.44 4.20 -14.69
CA VAL A 35 5.39 3.47 -13.83
C VAL A 35 4.60 2.53 -12.93
N SER A 36 4.89 1.23 -13.02
CA SER A 36 4.32 0.21 -12.15
C SER A 36 4.83 0.37 -10.71
N ALA A 37 3.96 0.13 -9.73
CA ALA A 37 4.36 0.04 -8.33
C ALA A 37 5.13 -1.26 -8.00
N LEU A 38 5.01 -2.26 -8.88
CA LEU A 38 5.74 -3.53 -8.80
C LEU A 38 6.88 -3.59 -9.83
N PRO A 39 7.93 -4.39 -9.57
CA PRO A 39 9.01 -4.65 -10.52
C PRO A 39 8.52 -5.21 -11.88
N PRO A 40 9.31 -5.08 -12.96
CA PRO A 40 8.91 -5.46 -14.31
C PRO A 40 8.56 -6.95 -14.51
N GLU A 41 9.05 -7.84 -13.64
CA GLU A 41 8.70 -9.26 -13.66
C GLU A 41 7.27 -9.56 -13.16
N CYS A 42 6.61 -8.58 -12.54
CA CYS A 42 5.26 -8.70 -12.03
C CYS A 42 4.23 -8.05 -12.97
N PRO A 43 2.96 -8.50 -12.94
CA PRO A 43 1.88 -7.80 -13.63
C PRO A 43 1.85 -6.32 -13.24
N PHE A 44 1.49 -5.48 -14.20
CA PHE A 44 1.41 -4.03 -13.98
C PHE A 44 0.43 -3.69 -12.86
N VAL A 45 0.85 -2.85 -11.93
CA VAL A 45 0.02 -2.27 -10.87
C VAL A 45 0.23 -0.77 -10.89
N GLY A 46 -0.82 -0.01 -11.17
CA GLY A 46 -0.79 1.44 -11.12
C GLY A 46 -0.70 1.96 -9.69
N GLN A 47 -0.18 3.17 -9.52
CA GLN A 47 -0.14 3.82 -8.20
C GLN A 47 -1.54 4.02 -7.60
N ASN A 48 -2.53 4.30 -8.45
CA ASN A 48 -3.92 4.48 -8.03
C ASN A 48 -4.58 3.16 -7.57
N ASP A 49 -4.01 2.00 -7.91
CA ASP A 49 -4.52 0.71 -7.47
C ASP A 49 -4.12 0.40 -6.01
N LEU A 50 -3.23 1.21 -5.43
CA LEU A 50 -2.76 1.12 -4.04
C LEU A 50 -3.42 2.19 -3.15
N THR A 51 -4.68 2.55 -3.41
CA THR A 51 -5.37 3.62 -2.69
C THR A 51 -5.92 3.11 -1.35
N PRO A 52 -5.40 3.56 -0.19
CA PRO A 52 -5.90 3.12 1.09
C PRO A 52 -7.27 3.75 1.40
N VAL A 53 -8.14 2.97 2.03
CA VAL A 53 -9.40 3.47 2.58
C VAL A 53 -9.07 4.30 3.82
N ARG A 54 -9.35 5.61 3.76
CA ARG A 54 -9.11 6.55 4.87
C ARG A 54 -10.27 6.55 5.87
N ILE A 55 -9.99 7.02 7.07
CA ILE A 55 -10.99 7.20 8.13
C ILE A 55 -11.48 8.66 8.08
N PRO A 56 -12.71 8.95 7.62
CA PRO A 56 -13.22 10.32 7.63
C PRO A 56 -13.48 10.81 9.06
N LEU A 57 -13.52 12.14 9.22
CA LEU A 57 -14.10 12.76 10.41
C LEU A 57 -15.58 12.34 10.56
N GLY A 58 -16.03 12.15 11.79
CA GLY A 58 -17.41 11.76 12.09
C GLY A 58 -17.66 11.64 13.58
N THR A 59 -18.87 11.23 13.94
CA THR A 59 -19.19 10.87 15.33
C THR A 59 -18.40 9.64 15.76
N PRO A 60 -18.15 9.42 17.07
CA PRO A 60 -17.39 8.26 17.53
C PRO A 60 -17.92 6.92 16.99
N ARG A 61 -19.25 6.75 16.93
CA ARG A 61 -19.89 5.55 16.37
C ARG A 61 -19.61 5.37 14.88
N GLU A 62 -19.67 6.45 14.09
CA GLU A 62 -19.32 6.40 12.66
C GLU A 62 -17.82 6.12 12.47
N THR A 63 -16.97 6.64 13.36
CA THR A 63 -15.54 6.40 13.34
C THR A 63 -15.21 4.93 13.60
N ILE A 64 -15.91 4.23 14.51
CA ILE A 64 -15.73 2.77 14.70
C ILE A 64 -15.96 2.02 13.38
N GLY A 65 -17.09 2.30 12.71
CA GLY A 65 -17.37 1.70 11.41
C GLY A 65 -16.31 2.03 10.36
N SER A 66 -15.79 3.26 10.38
CA SER A 66 -14.74 3.72 9.47
C SER A 66 -13.39 3.08 9.72
N VAL A 67 -13.01 2.86 10.98
CA VAL A 67 -11.81 2.10 11.37
C VAL A 67 -11.92 0.67 10.84
N LEU A 68 -13.04 -0.01 11.14
CA LEU A 68 -13.25 -1.39 10.69
C LEU A 68 -13.29 -1.52 9.16
N ASN A 69 -13.86 -0.53 8.47
CA ASN A 69 -13.85 -0.46 7.02
C ASN A 69 -12.44 -0.26 6.47
N SER A 70 -11.61 0.59 7.10
CA SER A 70 -10.23 0.83 6.69
C SER A 70 -9.37 -0.43 6.85
N TYR A 71 -9.54 -1.16 7.97
CA TYR A 71 -8.87 -2.44 8.19
C TYR A 71 -9.37 -3.54 7.24
N SER A 72 -10.67 -3.60 6.97
CA SER A 72 -11.21 -4.50 5.95
C SER A 72 -10.63 -4.18 4.58
N GLY A 73 -10.51 -2.89 4.24
CA GLY A 73 -9.83 -2.41 3.04
C GLY A 73 -8.38 -2.89 2.97
N TRP A 74 -7.62 -2.75 4.06
CA TRP A 74 -6.23 -3.19 4.12
C TRP A 74 -6.10 -4.70 3.92
N PHE A 75 -6.90 -5.49 4.63
CA PHE A 75 -6.83 -6.95 4.57
C PHE A 75 -7.15 -7.49 3.17
N ASN A 76 -8.01 -6.80 2.41
CA ASN A 76 -8.41 -7.17 1.04
C ASN A 76 -7.72 -6.33 -0.05
N ALA A 77 -6.73 -5.50 0.31
CA ALA A 77 -6.06 -4.64 -0.65
C ALA A 77 -5.39 -5.49 -1.73
N GLY A 78 -5.66 -5.18 -3.00
CA GLY A 78 -5.14 -5.92 -4.15
C GLY A 78 -5.93 -7.19 -4.54
N SER A 79 -7.00 -7.56 -3.84
CA SER A 79 -7.78 -8.77 -4.17
C SER A 79 -8.38 -8.72 -5.58
N GLU A 80 -8.88 -7.56 -6.03
CA GLU A 80 -9.39 -7.38 -7.39
C GLU A 80 -8.28 -7.54 -8.44
N LEU A 81 -7.09 -6.97 -8.19
CA LEU A 81 -5.93 -7.10 -9.08
C LEU A 81 -5.52 -8.57 -9.22
N ILE A 82 -5.42 -9.27 -8.09
CA ILE A 82 -5.03 -10.68 -8.05
C ILE A 82 -6.04 -11.56 -8.79
N ALA A 83 -7.33 -11.28 -8.65
CA ALA A 83 -8.39 -12.00 -9.37
C ALA A 83 -8.36 -11.73 -10.88
N ALA A 84 -7.95 -10.52 -11.30
CA ALA A 84 -7.80 -10.13 -12.69
C ALA A 84 -6.50 -10.64 -13.34
N TRP A 85 -5.47 -10.99 -12.56
CA TRP A 85 -4.25 -11.61 -13.08
C TRP A 85 -4.59 -12.95 -13.72
N SER A 86 -4.36 -13.04 -15.04
CA SER A 86 -4.87 -14.09 -15.91
C SER A 86 -4.84 -15.49 -15.27
N PRO A 87 -6.01 -16.14 -15.10
CA PRO A 87 -6.06 -17.54 -14.70
C PRO A 87 -5.18 -18.38 -15.64
N GLY A 88 -4.22 -19.12 -15.09
CA GLY A 88 -3.31 -19.97 -15.86
C GLY A 88 -1.98 -19.35 -16.29
N THR A 89 -1.73 -18.06 -16.07
CA THR A 89 -0.36 -17.52 -16.14
C THR A 89 0.31 -17.66 -14.78
N ALA A 90 1.48 -18.31 -14.77
CA ALA A 90 2.29 -18.45 -13.56
C ALA A 90 2.79 -17.06 -13.12
N VAL A 91 2.03 -16.40 -12.25
CA VAL A 91 2.53 -15.20 -11.55
C VAL A 91 3.40 -15.71 -10.39
N PRO A 92 4.66 -15.26 -10.29
CA PRO A 92 5.53 -15.62 -9.18
C PRO A 92 4.89 -15.25 -7.84
N GLU A 93 5.03 -16.11 -6.84
CA GLU A 93 4.57 -15.83 -5.47
C GLU A 93 5.18 -14.54 -4.92
N SER A 94 6.42 -14.24 -5.30
CA SER A 94 7.11 -12.99 -4.97
C SER A 94 6.37 -11.73 -5.45
N CYS A 95 5.53 -11.81 -6.48
CA CYS A 95 4.69 -10.69 -6.90
C CYS A 95 3.51 -10.45 -5.96
N VAL A 96 2.95 -11.50 -5.37
CA VAL A 96 1.90 -11.41 -4.33
C VAL A 96 2.48 -10.82 -3.05
N GLU A 97 3.66 -11.30 -2.65
CA GLU A 97 4.41 -10.76 -1.51
C GLU A 97 4.74 -9.28 -1.67
N ARG A 98 5.24 -8.89 -2.84
CA ARG A 98 5.56 -7.49 -3.15
C ARG A 98 4.32 -6.61 -3.19
N LEU A 99 3.19 -7.12 -3.71
CA LEU A 99 1.92 -6.40 -3.66
C LEU A 99 1.46 -6.18 -2.22
N ALA A 100 1.50 -7.22 -1.37
CA ALA A 100 1.17 -7.09 0.04
C ALA A 100 2.10 -6.10 0.76
N ALA A 101 3.40 -6.09 0.44
CA ALA A 101 4.34 -5.12 0.98
C ALA A 101 4.01 -3.68 0.56
N ARG A 102 3.65 -3.45 -0.71
CA ARG A 102 3.21 -2.13 -1.20
C ARG A 102 1.90 -1.67 -0.56
N ASN A 103 0.95 -2.58 -0.37
CA ASN A 103 -0.27 -2.29 0.37
C ASN A 103 0.04 -1.91 1.82
N ALA A 104 0.91 -2.66 2.50
CA ALA A 104 1.31 -2.37 3.87
C ALA A 104 1.98 -0.99 4.00
N GLU A 105 2.87 -0.64 3.07
CA GLU A 105 3.48 0.69 3.00
C GLU A 105 2.42 1.78 2.80
N ALA A 106 1.54 1.64 1.80
CA ALA A 106 0.51 2.63 1.51
C ALA A 106 -0.47 2.84 2.67
N TYR A 107 -0.99 1.74 3.25
CA TYR A 107 -1.93 1.79 4.36
C TYR A 107 -1.28 2.29 5.65
N SER A 108 -0.08 1.83 6.01
CA SER A 108 0.60 2.32 7.21
C SER A 108 0.90 3.82 7.10
N ALA A 109 1.43 4.29 5.97
CA ALA A 109 1.71 5.71 5.74
C ALA A 109 0.45 6.60 5.72
N THR A 110 -0.71 6.02 5.37
CA THR A 110 -1.96 6.76 5.30
C THR A 110 -2.75 6.73 6.62
N LEU A 111 -2.73 5.60 7.33
CA LEU A 111 -3.56 5.39 8.50
C LEU A 111 -2.88 5.72 9.81
N PHE A 112 -1.54 5.83 9.87
CA PHE A 112 -0.81 5.96 11.13
C PHE A 112 0.05 7.22 11.19
N THR A 113 0.09 7.85 12.37
CA THR A 113 1.01 8.96 12.66
C THR A 113 2.49 8.51 12.69
N THR A 114 2.75 7.29 13.18
CA THR A 114 4.11 6.78 13.46
C THR A 114 4.50 5.58 12.58
N HIS A 115 4.15 5.62 11.29
CA HIS A 115 4.36 4.48 10.39
C HIS A 115 5.85 4.07 10.19
N SER A 116 6.80 4.99 10.43
CA SER A 116 8.24 4.73 10.34
C SER A 116 8.90 4.34 11.67
N ASP A 117 8.16 4.33 12.77
CA ASP A 117 8.69 3.93 14.08
C ASP A 117 8.93 2.42 14.11
N VAL A 118 10.10 2.02 14.60
CA VAL A 118 10.52 0.62 14.73
C VAL A 118 9.56 -0.16 15.63
N ALA A 119 8.97 0.49 16.65
CA ALA A 119 8.02 -0.14 17.56
C ALA A 119 6.77 -0.67 16.83
N TRP A 120 6.39 -0.06 15.70
CA TRP A 120 5.20 -0.43 14.92
C TRP A 120 5.49 -1.42 13.79
N GLN A 121 6.76 -1.68 13.45
CA GLN A 121 7.11 -2.51 12.29
C GLN A 121 6.66 -3.96 12.45
N GLN A 122 6.68 -4.50 13.67
CA GLN A 122 6.16 -5.85 13.92
C GLN A 122 4.64 -5.91 13.66
N TYR A 123 3.91 -4.89 14.12
CA TYR A 123 2.47 -4.78 13.89
C TYR A 123 2.14 -4.73 12.39
N PHE A 124 2.79 -3.84 11.64
CA PHE A 124 2.57 -3.74 10.19
C PHE A 124 3.00 -5.00 9.44
N THR A 125 4.04 -5.69 9.92
CA THR A 125 4.45 -6.98 9.36
C THR A 125 3.37 -8.04 9.56
N SER A 126 2.75 -8.13 10.74
CA SER A 126 1.63 -9.05 10.97
C SER A 126 0.44 -8.73 10.06
N VAL A 127 0.07 -7.45 9.90
CA VAL A 127 -1.03 -7.05 8.99
C VAL A 127 -0.70 -7.35 7.53
N LYS A 128 0.54 -7.11 7.09
CA LYS A 128 1.03 -7.50 5.77
C LYS A 128 0.89 -9.00 5.52
N VAL A 129 1.25 -9.84 6.49
CA VAL A 129 1.13 -11.30 6.38
C VAL A 129 -0.34 -11.71 6.23
N MET A 130 -1.26 -11.11 6.98
CA MET A 130 -2.69 -11.36 6.83
C MET A 130 -3.24 -10.93 5.45
N ASN A 131 -2.81 -9.77 4.93
CA ASN A 131 -3.16 -9.37 3.55
C ASN A 131 -2.58 -10.36 2.51
N GLN A 132 -1.32 -10.77 2.65
CA GLN A 132 -0.70 -11.77 1.76
C GLN A 132 -1.48 -13.10 1.76
N GLN A 133 -1.90 -13.58 2.94
CA GLN A 133 -2.72 -14.80 3.06
C GLN A 133 -4.06 -14.65 2.34
N ASN A 134 -4.75 -13.51 2.52
CA ASN A 134 -5.98 -13.21 1.78
C ASN A 134 -5.76 -13.21 0.26
N LEU A 135 -4.69 -12.56 -0.22
CA LEU A 135 -4.39 -12.51 -1.65
C LEU A 135 -4.11 -13.91 -2.22
N ALA A 136 -3.38 -14.75 -1.50
CA ALA A 136 -3.14 -16.14 -1.89
C ALA A 136 -4.45 -16.96 -1.95
N ALA A 137 -5.35 -16.75 -1.00
CA ALA A 137 -6.66 -17.39 -0.98
C ALA A 137 -7.54 -16.96 -2.16
N VAL A 138 -7.62 -15.65 -2.45
CA VAL A 138 -8.35 -15.11 -3.61
C VAL A 138 -7.82 -15.68 -4.91
N ARG A 139 -6.50 -15.74 -5.07
CA ARG A 139 -5.86 -16.33 -6.26
C ARG A 139 -6.24 -17.79 -6.46
N SER A 140 -6.32 -18.55 -5.37
CA SER A 140 -6.64 -19.99 -5.40
C SER A 140 -8.11 -20.25 -5.69
N ALA A 141 -9.01 -19.39 -5.20
CA ALA A 141 -10.45 -19.51 -5.40
C ALA A 141 -10.91 -19.12 -6.83
N GLY A 142 -10.14 -18.28 -7.53
CA GLY A 142 -10.49 -17.79 -8.86
C GLY A 142 -11.61 -16.73 -8.85
N PRO A 143 -12.02 -16.23 -10.03
CA PRO A 143 -12.93 -15.08 -10.14
C PRO A 143 -14.30 -15.31 -9.48
N GLU A 144 -14.83 -16.53 -9.55
CA GLU A 144 -16.18 -16.90 -9.09
C GLU A 144 -16.28 -17.19 -7.57
N GLY A 145 -15.14 -17.39 -6.89
CA GLY A 145 -15.07 -17.64 -5.44
C GLY A 145 -14.79 -16.41 -4.58
N SER A 146 -14.88 -15.21 -5.16
CA SER A 146 -14.35 -13.97 -4.58
C SER A 146 -15.31 -13.29 -3.60
N GLY A 147 -15.46 -13.85 -2.40
CA GLY A 147 -15.89 -13.05 -1.25
C GLY A 147 -14.76 -12.12 -0.78
N ARG A 148 -15.08 -11.10 0.04
CA ARG A 148 -14.10 -10.32 0.80
C ARG A 148 -14.27 -10.57 2.28
N GLY A 149 -13.15 -10.70 2.98
CA GLY A 149 -13.20 -10.75 4.43
C GLY A 149 -13.61 -9.39 4.96
N LYS A 150 -14.28 -9.34 6.11
CA LYS A 150 -14.72 -8.07 6.69
C LYS A 150 -14.64 -8.10 8.20
N PHE A 151 -14.31 -6.96 8.78
CA PHE A 151 -14.50 -6.74 10.20
C PHE A 151 -15.97 -6.42 10.47
N GLU A 152 -16.53 -7.07 11.47
CA GLU A 152 -17.87 -6.84 11.98
C GLU A 152 -17.78 -6.29 13.40
N LEU A 153 -18.47 -5.17 13.65
CA LEU A 153 -18.65 -4.65 15.00
C LEU A 153 -19.56 -5.61 15.77
N LEU A 154 -19.08 -6.10 16.92
CA LEU A 154 -19.89 -6.90 17.85
C LEU A 154 -20.58 -6.00 18.86
N GLN A 155 -19.83 -5.09 19.47
CA GLN A 155 -20.33 -4.19 20.50
C GLN A 155 -19.48 -2.93 20.60
N GLU A 156 -20.14 -1.78 20.69
CA GLU A 156 -19.52 -0.54 21.18
C GLU A 156 -19.49 -0.56 22.72
N ILE A 157 -18.33 -0.33 23.33
CA ILE A 157 -18.15 -0.38 24.78
C ILE A 157 -18.04 1.03 25.35
N ASP A 158 -17.13 1.83 24.79
CA ASP A 158 -16.88 3.20 25.22
C ASP A 158 -16.33 4.01 24.05
N SER A 159 -16.72 5.26 23.95
CA SER A 159 -16.29 6.13 22.87
C SER A 159 -16.35 7.59 23.30
N SER A 160 -15.32 8.35 22.96
CA SER A 160 -15.27 9.79 23.24
C SER A 160 -14.55 10.52 22.10
N ALA A 161 -14.99 11.74 21.82
CA ALA A 161 -14.36 12.61 20.85
C ALA A 161 -14.20 14.02 21.42
N THR A 162 -13.04 14.61 21.15
CA THR A 162 -12.66 15.98 21.47
C THR A 162 -12.05 16.60 20.21
N ASP A 163 -11.85 17.91 20.21
CA ASP A 163 -11.17 18.60 19.09
C ASP A 163 -9.73 18.09 18.87
N SER A 164 -9.10 17.57 19.93
CA SER A 164 -7.74 17.04 19.89
C SER A 164 -7.63 15.56 19.50
N GLY A 165 -8.74 14.81 19.55
CA GLY A 165 -8.69 13.38 19.28
C GLY A 165 -9.93 12.60 19.68
N THR A 166 -9.99 11.38 19.17
CA THR A 166 -11.08 10.42 19.34
C THR A 166 -10.54 9.14 19.96
N PHE A 167 -11.16 8.68 21.04
CA PHE A 167 -10.85 7.41 21.70
C PHE A 167 -12.02 6.45 21.51
N LEU A 168 -11.71 5.24 21.05
CA LEU A 168 -12.68 4.20 20.76
C LEU A 168 -12.32 2.92 21.50
N LYS A 169 -13.32 2.30 22.12
CA LYS A 169 -13.24 0.97 22.70
C LYS A 169 -14.44 0.16 22.24
N PHE A 170 -14.17 -0.92 21.52
CA PHE A 170 -15.22 -1.76 20.96
C PHE A 170 -14.74 -3.20 20.80
N ASP A 171 -15.68 -4.13 20.71
CA ASP A 171 -15.41 -5.52 20.36
C ASP A 171 -15.78 -5.73 18.89
N ALA A 172 -14.90 -6.38 18.15
CA ALA A 172 -15.09 -6.71 16.75
C ALA A 172 -14.54 -8.10 16.43
N ILE A 173 -14.93 -8.62 15.27
CA ILE A 173 -14.44 -9.90 14.74
C ILE A 173 -14.16 -9.76 13.25
N TYR A 174 -13.05 -10.32 12.80
CA TYR A 174 -12.77 -10.52 11.39
C TYR A 174 -13.49 -11.77 10.90
N ARG A 175 -14.29 -11.63 9.86
CA ARG A 175 -14.90 -12.75 9.12
C ARG A 175 -14.07 -12.97 7.85
N PRO A 176 -13.17 -13.96 7.81
CA PRO A 176 -12.45 -14.28 6.57
C PRO A 176 -13.42 -14.81 5.51
N VAL A 177 -13.01 -14.71 4.24
CA VAL A 177 -13.76 -15.27 3.10
C VAL A 177 -13.95 -16.77 3.25
N VAL A 178 -12.89 -17.46 3.68
CA VAL A 178 -12.87 -18.89 3.91
C VAL A 178 -12.51 -19.11 5.38
N ALA A 179 -13.48 -19.60 6.16
CA ALA A 179 -13.26 -19.92 7.56
C ALA A 179 -12.17 -21.01 7.71
N GLY A 180 -11.31 -20.86 8.72
CA GLY A 180 -10.26 -21.83 9.03
C GLY A 180 -9.05 -21.82 8.08
N GLN A 181 -8.96 -20.87 7.15
CA GLN A 181 -7.74 -20.62 6.39
C GLN A 181 -7.00 -19.41 6.93
N GLY A 182 -5.68 -19.54 7.09
CA GLY A 182 -4.80 -18.46 7.56
C GLY A 182 -4.61 -18.40 9.07
N ASN A 183 -3.64 -17.60 9.50
CA ASN A 183 -3.45 -17.20 10.89
C ASN A 183 -3.85 -15.72 10.98
N TRP A 184 -4.95 -15.45 11.67
CA TRP A 184 -5.53 -14.12 11.80
C TRP A 184 -5.13 -13.41 13.09
N GLU A 185 -4.11 -13.88 13.81
CA GLU A 185 -3.67 -13.28 15.08
C GLU A 185 -4.83 -13.13 16.08
N ASP A 186 -5.67 -14.17 16.18
CA ASP A 186 -6.92 -14.21 16.95
C ASP A 186 -8.01 -13.20 16.53
N LEU A 187 -7.82 -12.42 15.46
CA LEU A 187 -8.82 -11.48 14.97
C LEU A 187 -10.07 -12.18 14.41
N ASP A 188 -9.99 -13.47 14.07
CA ASP A 188 -11.14 -14.30 13.68
C ASP A 188 -12.00 -14.75 14.88
N LYS A 189 -11.65 -14.30 16.09
CA LYS A 189 -12.43 -14.45 17.33
C LYS A 189 -12.85 -13.06 17.84
N PRO A 190 -13.84 -13.00 18.76
CA PRO A 190 -14.19 -11.75 19.42
C PRO A 190 -12.97 -11.09 20.06
N THR A 191 -12.63 -9.91 19.56
CA THR A 191 -11.43 -9.17 19.92
C THR A 191 -11.83 -7.77 20.37
N ARG A 192 -11.25 -7.30 21.47
CA ARG A 192 -11.37 -5.95 21.97
C ARG A 192 -10.33 -5.04 21.34
N TRP A 193 -10.79 -3.93 20.81
CA TRP A 193 -10.01 -2.88 20.18
C TRP A 193 -9.96 -1.65 21.06
N TYR A 194 -8.76 -1.08 21.20
CA TYR A 194 -8.53 0.24 21.78
C TYR A 194 -7.89 1.07 20.69
N VAL A 195 -8.54 2.16 20.26
CA VAL A 195 -8.07 3.00 19.16
C VAL A 195 -8.07 4.46 19.60
N GLU A 196 -6.93 5.12 19.45
CA GLU A 196 -6.81 6.57 19.56
C GLU A 196 -6.55 7.14 18.18
N LEU A 197 -7.34 8.14 17.79
CA LEU A 197 -7.22 8.83 16.53
C LEU A 197 -7.06 10.33 16.74
N VAL A 198 -6.27 10.96 15.87
CA VAL A 198 -6.09 12.42 15.84
C VAL A 198 -6.51 12.99 14.48
N PRO A 199 -7.02 14.24 14.42
CA PRO A 199 -7.37 14.88 13.16
C PRO A 199 -6.17 15.12 12.24
N ALA A 200 -6.36 14.87 10.94
CA ALA A 200 -5.40 15.15 9.87
C ALA A 200 -6.16 15.68 8.63
N GLY A 201 -6.47 16.98 8.62
CA GLY A 201 -7.32 17.59 7.60
C GLY A 201 -8.77 17.10 7.72
N GLU A 202 -9.32 16.54 6.64
CA GLU A 202 -10.69 15.99 6.60
C GLU A 202 -10.78 14.54 7.10
N PHE A 203 -9.65 13.97 7.54
CA PHE A 203 -9.53 12.58 7.96
C PHE A 203 -9.04 12.46 9.41
N LEU A 204 -9.15 11.25 9.95
CA LEU A 204 -8.55 10.81 11.19
C LEU A 204 -7.40 9.84 10.87
N VAL A 205 -6.32 9.95 11.65
CA VAL A 205 -5.20 9.01 11.61
C VAL A 205 -5.03 8.37 12.98
N ILE A 206 -4.68 7.08 12.97
CA ILE A 206 -4.45 6.27 14.16
C ILE A 206 -3.15 6.73 14.81
N ASN A 207 -3.28 7.23 16.04
CA ASN A 207 -2.16 7.55 16.90
C ASN A 207 -1.75 6.34 17.76
N TYR A 208 -2.74 5.53 18.16
CA TYR A 208 -2.52 4.30 18.91
C TYR A 208 -3.59 3.27 18.56
N ILE A 209 -3.18 2.01 18.50
CA ILE A 209 -4.08 0.87 18.38
C ILE A 209 -3.56 -0.34 19.13
N GLU A 210 -4.46 -1.02 19.84
CA GLU A 210 -4.19 -2.29 20.49
C GLU A 210 -5.40 -3.22 20.36
N THR A 211 -5.12 -4.50 20.11
CA THR A 211 -6.12 -5.57 20.05
C THR A 211 -5.81 -6.64 21.09
N LYS A 212 -6.83 -7.07 21.84
CA LYS A 212 -6.75 -8.14 22.86
C LYS A 212 -7.96 -9.05 22.74
N PRO A 213 -7.90 -10.33 23.16
CA PRO A 213 -9.10 -11.17 23.23
C PRO A 213 -10.22 -10.48 24.03
N ALA A 214 -11.45 -10.50 23.51
CA ALA A 214 -12.59 -9.95 24.23
C ALA A 214 -12.91 -10.84 25.43
N ALA A 215 -13.05 -10.24 26.62
CA ALA A 215 -13.60 -10.94 27.77
C ALA A 215 -15.11 -11.09 27.55
N GLY A 216 -15.59 -12.34 27.55
CA GLY A 216 -17.02 -12.68 27.44
C GLY A 216 -17.83 -12.28 28.67
#